data_AF-A0A1Q5DVM8-F1
#
_entry.id   AF-A0A1Q5DVM8-F1
#
_cell.length_a   1.000
_cell.length_b   1.000
_cell.length_c   1.000
_cell.angle_alpha   90.00
_cell.angle_beta   90.00
_cell.angle_gamma   90.00
#
_symmetry.space_group_name_H-M   'P 1'
#
loop_
_entity.id
_entity.type
_entity.pdbx_description
1 polymer ?
#
loop_
_entity_poly.entity_id
_entity_poly.type
_entity_poly.pdbx_seq_one_letter_code
_entity_poly.pdbx_strand_id
1 'polypeptide(L)'
;MTTAVPQWPGEWQHEIASIRNGNSALGPTNSLFKGALASHPPLVGMADSFVTSLLDPNDAVDDAKTLLIAMNNALVDPMKIAGVPAPTLQNGGFRLPSAFPLPSYTAALEFIAAKALWQNGHTEFLPWPFDGIALKPDFAIRGRCPAVPGADAGAFYDLCTEVADTLKVGGTKTTADLVNSLYSGITGKLGAYPTKHVSVFLDACDNPCLYNGAVVNFNRANLCASLTAKIAQELNPELRPRLISVFVLFPDWRLEQLPANSWR
;
A
#
# COMPACT_ATOMS: atom_id res chain seq x y z
N MET A 1 33.11 -2.41 13.58
CA MET A 1 32.06 -3.39 13.25
C MET A 1 31.34 -2.87 12.02
N THR A 2 31.57 -3.48 10.86
CA THR A 2 30.81 -3.18 9.64
C THR A 2 29.43 -3.78 9.80
N THR A 3 28.44 -2.97 10.16
CA THR A 3 27.03 -3.35 10.05
C THR A 3 26.80 -3.70 8.59
N ALA A 4 26.46 -4.96 8.31
CA ALA A 4 26.05 -5.35 6.98
C ALA A 4 24.93 -4.40 6.54
N VAL A 5 25.11 -3.75 5.39
CA VAL A 5 24.07 -2.89 4.82
C VAL A 5 22.81 -3.75 4.71
N PRO A 6 21.65 -3.33 5.27
CA PRO A 6 20.44 -4.10 5.17
C PRO A 6 20.18 -4.32 3.68
N GLN A 7 20.16 -5.57 3.22
CA GLN A 7 19.77 -5.89 1.85
C GLN A 7 18.32 -6.34 1.88
N TRP A 8 17.52 -5.81 0.96
CA TRP A 8 16.23 -6.39 0.61
C TRP A 8 16.33 -7.92 0.51
N PRO A 9 15.30 -8.69 0.89
CA PRO A 9 15.19 -10.08 0.47
C PRO A 9 15.38 -10.16 -1.05
N GLY A 10 16.12 -11.15 -1.54
CA GLY A 10 16.49 -11.23 -2.96
C GLY A 10 15.27 -11.22 -3.89
N GLU A 11 14.14 -11.71 -3.42
CA GLU A 11 12.85 -11.70 -4.10
C GLU A 11 12.36 -10.27 -4.37
N TRP A 12 12.46 -9.36 -3.39
CA TRP A 12 12.05 -7.95 -3.57
C TRP A 12 12.97 -7.19 -4.53
N GLN A 13 14.27 -7.48 -4.54
CA GLN A 13 15.20 -6.83 -5.49
C GLN A 13 14.79 -7.12 -6.94
N HIS A 14 14.41 -8.37 -7.22
CA HIS A 14 13.89 -8.74 -8.54
C HIS A 14 12.55 -8.08 -8.83
N GLU A 15 11.61 -8.17 -7.89
CA GLU A 15 10.24 -7.74 -8.10
C GLU A 15 10.11 -6.22 -8.30
N ILE A 16 10.80 -5.43 -7.47
CA ILE A 16 10.85 -3.97 -7.60
C ILE A 16 11.44 -3.56 -8.95
N ALA A 17 12.52 -4.20 -9.39
CA ALA A 17 13.12 -3.91 -10.69
C ALA A 17 12.21 -4.30 -11.86
N SER A 18 11.39 -5.35 -11.69
CA SER A 18 10.51 -5.88 -12.73
C SER A 18 9.34 -4.96 -13.08
N ILE A 19 8.90 -4.09 -12.17
CA ILE A 19 7.67 -3.28 -12.33
C ILE A 19 7.71 -2.39 -13.58
N ARG A 20 8.90 -1.97 -14.02
CA ARG A 20 9.12 -1.12 -15.20
C ARG A 20 9.47 -1.89 -16.49
N ASN A 21 9.53 -3.22 -16.44
CA ASN A 21 9.95 -4.03 -17.58
C ASN A 21 8.74 -4.58 -18.35
N GLY A 22 8.88 -4.71 -19.67
CA GLY A 22 7.89 -5.39 -20.51
C GLY A 22 6.45 -4.96 -20.24
N ASN A 23 5.60 -5.93 -19.90
CA ASN A 23 4.16 -5.76 -19.69
C ASN A 23 3.78 -5.48 -18.22
N SER A 24 4.75 -5.30 -17.33
CA SER A 24 4.53 -5.02 -15.91
C SER A 24 3.85 -3.66 -15.67
N ALA A 25 3.44 -3.37 -14.44
CA ALA A 25 2.58 -2.22 -14.11
C ALA A 25 3.06 -0.85 -14.64
N LEU A 26 4.35 -0.57 -14.62
CA LEU A 26 4.98 0.64 -15.16
C LEU A 26 5.79 0.36 -16.44
N GLY A 27 5.60 -0.82 -17.03
CA GLY A 27 6.33 -1.29 -18.19
C GLY A 27 5.91 -0.61 -19.49
N PRO A 28 6.84 -0.40 -20.44
CA PRO A 28 6.54 0.31 -21.69
C PRO A 28 5.62 -0.47 -22.64
N THR A 29 5.49 -1.80 -22.46
CA THR A 29 4.58 -2.62 -23.28
C THR A 29 3.24 -2.88 -22.61
N ASN A 30 3.05 -2.45 -21.36
CA ASN A 30 1.77 -2.55 -20.66
C ASN A 30 0.71 -1.71 -21.38
N SER A 31 -0.39 -2.33 -21.80
CA SER A 31 -1.40 -1.65 -22.62
C SER A 31 -2.04 -0.45 -21.93
N LEU A 32 -2.22 -0.50 -20.61
CA LEU A 32 -2.79 0.59 -19.83
C LEU A 32 -1.78 1.73 -19.64
N PHE A 33 -0.53 1.40 -19.33
CA PHE A 33 0.51 2.41 -19.06
C PHE A 33 1.11 3.01 -20.34
N LYS A 34 1.15 2.26 -21.44
CA LYS A 34 1.62 2.72 -22.76
C LYS A 34 0.88 3.98 -23.23
N GLY A 35 -0.42 4.08 -22.96
CA GLY A 35 -1.21 5.28 -23.28
C GLY A 35 -0.76 6.52 -22.49
N ALA A 36 -0.41 6.33 -21.22
CA ALA A 36 0.14 7.38 -20.37
C ALA A 36 1.52 7.82 -20.86
N LEU A 37 2.40 6.87 -21.22
CA LEU A 37 3.72 7.17 -21.79
C LEU A 37 3.65 7.95 -23.10
N ALA A 38 2.70 7.61 -23.98
CA ALA A 38 2.50 8.33 -25.24
C ALA A 38 2.07 9.79 -24.99
N SER A 39 1.25 10.02 -23.97
CA SER A 39 0.75 11.35 -23.60
C SER A 39 1.79 12.18 -22.82
N HIS A 40 2.69 11.52 -22.08
CA HIS A 40 3.71 12.16 -21.26
C HIS A 40 5.03 11.35 -21.27
N PRO A 41 5.85 11.46 -22.34
CA PRO A 41 7.09 10.69 -22.48
C PRO A 41 8.09 10.77 -21.30
N PRO A 42 8.23 11.90 -20.58
CA PRO A 42 9.10 11.97 -19.39
C PRO A 42 8.76 10.98 -18.26
N LEU A 43 7.57 10.38 -18.27
CA LEU A 43 7.17 9.37 -17.28
C LEU A 43 8.13 8.18 -17.18
N VAL A 44 8.81 7.82 -18.28
CA VAL A 44 9.81 6.73 -18.26
C VAL A 44 10.92 7.04 -17.25
N GLY A 45 11.48 8.24 -17.31
CA GLY A 45 12.53 8.67 -16.38
C GLY A 45 12.01 8.78 -14.93
N MET A 46 10.76 9.20 -14.75
CA MET A 46 10.15 9.25 -13.41
C MET A 46 9.94 7.86 -12.82
N ALA A 47 9.52 6.89 -13.64
CA ALA A 47 9.39 5.48 -13.24
C ALA A 47 10.76 4.88 -12.88
N ASP A 48 11.82 5.25 -13.60
CA ASP A 48 13.19 4.84 -13.28
C ASP A 48 13.67 5.40 -11.94
N SER A 49 13.40 6.69 -11.67
CA SER A 49 13.70 7.30 -10.37
C SER A 49 12.90 6.64 -9.24
N PHE A 50 11.63 6.32 -9.48
CA PHE A 50 10.78 5.62 -8.52
C PHE A 50 11.31 4.22 -8.18
N VAL A 51 11.70 3.43 -9.18
CA VAL A 51 12.29 2.10 -8.98
C VAL A 51 13.62 2.21 -8.26
N THR A 52 14.46 3.20 -8.63
CA THR A 52 15.75 3.43 -7.97
C THR A 52 15.57 3.74 -6.49
N SER A 53 14.62 4.64 -6.15
CA SER A 53 14.37 4.98 -4.75
C SER A 53 13.79 3.81 -3.97
N LEU A 54 13.04 2.90 -4.58
CA LEU A 54 12.58 1.67 -3.90
C LEU A 54 13.71 0.65 -3.68
N LEU A 55 14.63 0.52 -4.63
CA LEU A 55 15.72 -0.46 -4.58
C LEU A 55 16.77 -0.14 -3.51
N ASP A 56 17.00 1.13 -3.18
CA ASP A 56 17.85 1.48 -2.05
C ASP A 56 17.08 1.30 -0.73
N PRO A 57 17.49 0.36 0.15
CA PRO A 57 16.83 0.15 1.43
C PRO A 57 17.03 1.31 2.43
N ASN A 58 17.99 2.21 2.17
CA ASN A 58 18.28 3.38 3.03
C ASN A 58 17.53 4.64 2.60
N ASP A 59 17.16 4.77 1.32
CA ASP A 59 16.31 5.87 0.86
C ASP A 59 14.99 5.86 1.62
N ALA A 60 14.38 7.01 1.87
CA ALA A 60 13.18 7.09 2.67
C ALA A 60 11.93 6.67 1.85
N VAL A 61 10.89 6.15 2.51
CA VAL A 61 9.65 5.73 1.81
C VAL A 61 8.88 6.92 1.22
N ASP A 62 9.07 8.11 1.80
CA ASP A 62 8.48 9.36 1.34
C ASP A 62 8.99 9.80 -0.02
N ASP A 63 10.25 9.51 -0.36
CA ASP A 63 10.84 9.76 -1.68
C ASP A 63 10.09 8.97 -2.76
N ALA A 64 9.88 7.66 -2.54
CA ALA A 64 9.13 6.80 -3.45
C ALA A 64 7.68 7.28 -3.62
N LYS A 65 7.00 7.68 -2.53
CA LYS A 65 5.64 8.21 -2.66
C LYS A 65 5.60 9.56 -3.36
N THR A 66 6.55 10.46 -3.07
CA THR A 66 6.63 11.76 -3.74
C THR A 66 6.79 11.59 -5.24
N LEU A 67 7.62 10.64 -5.68
CA LEU A 67 7.77 10.27 -7.08
C LEU A 67 6.48 9.69 -7.68
N LEU A 68 5.78 8.80 -6.98
CA LEU A 68 4.47 8.28 -7.44
C LEU A 68 3.43 9.40 -7.59
N ILE A 69 3.35 10.32 -6.64
CA ILE A 69 2.45 11.48 -6.69
C ILE A 69 2.83 12.39 -7.87
N ALA A 70 4.13 12.63 -8.09
CA ALA A 70 4.61 13.42 -9.22
C ALA A 70 4.22 12.78 -10.55
N MET A 71 4.38 11.46 -10.70
CA MET A 71 3.95 10.75 -11.91
C MET A 71 2.42 10.84 -12.10
N ASN A 72 1.64 10.71 -11.03
CA ASN A 72 0.18 10.89 -11.09
C ASN A 72 -0.18 12.32 -11.52
N ASN A 73 0.48 13.33 -10.96
CA ASN A 73 0.23 14.74 -11.27
C ASN A 73 0.63 15.12 -12.70
N ALA A 74 1.66 14.48 -13.27
CA ALA A 74 2.07 14.68 -14.66
C ALA A 74 0.98 14.31 -15.68
N LEU A 75 0.00 13.49 -15.27
CA LEU A 75 -1.12 13.01 -16.08
C LEU A 75 -2.46 13.68 -15.69
N VAL A 76 -2.42 14.74 -14.89
CA VAL A 76 -3.60 15.55 -14.60
C VAL A 76 -3.89 16.46 -15.78
N ASP A 77 -5.11 16.40 -16.29
CA ASP A 77 -5.58 17.31 -17.34
C ASP A 77 -5.95 18.67 -16.72
N PRO A 78 -5.28 19.78 -17.10
CA PRO A 78 -5.58 21.11 -16.59
C PRO A 78 -7.04 21.54 -16.81
N MET A 79 -7.68 21.08 -17.88
CA MET A 79 -9.09 21.42 -18.16
C MET A 79 -10.04 20.74 -17.18
N LYS A 80 -9.69 19.54 -16.68
CA LYS A 80 -10.50 18.80 -15.69
C LYS A 80 -10.43 19.40 -14.29
N ILE A 81 -9.44 20.26 -14.02
CA ILE A 81 -9.25 20.89 -12.70
C ILE A 81 -9.69 22.35 -12.64
N ALA A 82 -10.11 22.94 -13.77
CA ALA A 82 -10.51 24.35 -13.85
C ALA A 82 -11.66 24.73 -12.91
N GLY A 83 -12.53 23.77 -12.55
CA GLY A 83 -13.65 23.97 -11.62
C GLY A 83 -13.37 23.57 -10.17
N VAL A 84 -12.16 23.10 -9.84
CA VAL A 84 -11.84 22.63 -8.48
C VAL A 84 -11.44 23.83 -7.61
N PRO A 85 -12.09 24.05 -6.45
CA PRO A 85 -11.75 25.17 -5.57
C PRO A 85 -10.29 25.13 -5.11
N ALA A 86 -9.61 26.29 -5.11
CA ALA A 86 -8.22 26.40 -4.66
C ALA A 86 -7.96 25.81 -3.24
N PRO A 87 -8.85 25.98 -2.23
CA PRO A 87 -8.67 25.34 -0.93
C PRO A 87 -8.65 23.80 -0.99
N THR A 88 -9.37 23.20 -1.95
CA THR A 88 -9.36 21.75 -2.17
C THR A 88 -8.07 21.32 -2.86
N LEU A 89 -7.63 22.07 -3.88
CA LEU A 89 -6.37 21.82 -4.58
C LEU A 89 -5.15 21.88 -3.65
N GLN A 90 -5.20 22.73 -2.63
CA GLN A 90 -4.13 22.92 -1.64
C GLN A 90 -4.21 21.94 -0.47
N ASN A 91 -5.20 21.05 -0.42
CA ASN A 91 -5.30 20.05 0.64
C ASN A 91 -4.30 18.91 0.38
N GLY A 92 -3.41 18.63 1.35
CA GLY A 92 -2.33 17.64 1.19
C GLY A 92 -2.80 16.20 0.91
N GLY A 93 -4.00 15.83 1.37
CA GLY A 93 -4.61 14.52 1.09
C GLY A 93 -5.44 14.49 -0.19
N PHE A 94 -5.73 15.64 -0.81
CA PHE A 94 -6.45 15.65 -2.07
C PHE A 94 -5.55 15.14 -3.21
N ARG A 95 -6.09 14.26 -4.05
CA ARG A 95 -5.44 13.78 -5.26
C ARG A 95 -6.27 14.21 -6.45
N LEU A 96 -5.63 14.91 -7.38
CA LEU A 96 -6.29 15.41 -8.59
C LEU A 96 -6.71 14.23 -9.48
N PRO A 97 -7.87 14.33 -10.16
CA PRO A 97 -8.24 13.37 -11.19
C PRO A 97 -7.13 13.26 -12.24
N SER A 98 -6.57 12.06 -12.35
CA SER A 98 -5.42 11.78 -13.22
C SER A 98 -5.76 10.68 -14.22
N ALA A 99 -5.13 10.70 -15.39
CA ALA A 99 -5.17 9.61 -16.36
C ALA A 99 -4.22 8.45 -16.00
N PHE A 100 -3.53 8.51 -14.86
CA PHE A 100 -2.69 7.42 -14.38
C PHE A 100 -3.51 6.13 -14.19
N PRO A 101 -3.15 5.00 -14.82
CA PRO A 101 -3.92 3.77 -14.70
C PRO A 101 -4.00 3.27 -13.25
N LEU A 102 -5.21 3.09 -12.74
CA LEU A 102 -5.42 2.66 -11.35
C LEU A 102 -4.69 1.34 -11.01
N PRO A 103 -4.71 0.27 -11.83
CA PRO A 103 -3.97 -0.94 -11.53
C PRO A 103 -2.46 -0.70 -11.38
N SER A 104 -1.88 0.15 -12.22
CA SER A 104 -0.47 0.52 -12.14
C SER A 104 -0.15 1.34 -10.89
N TYR A 105 -1.07 2.23 -10.49
CA TYR A 105 -0.92 3.01 -9.27
C TYR A 105 -0.98 2.11 -8.03
N THR A 106 -1.92 1.16 -7.99
CA THR A 106 -2.05 0.20 -6.89
C THR A 106 -0.80 -0.67 -6.76
N ALA A 107 -0.30 -1.24 -7.86
CA ALA A 107 0.94 -2.01 -7.84
C ALA A 107 2.13 -1.18 -7.31
N ALA A 108 2.25 0.09 -7.72
CA ALA A 108 3.29 0.98 -7.18
C ALA A 108 3.13 1.22 -5.66
N LEU A 109 1.89 1.33 -5.15
CA LEU A 109 1.63 1.44 -3.72
C LEU A 109 2.03 0.19 -2.94
N GLU A 110 1.87 -1.01 -3.51
CA GLU A 110 2.27 -2.27 -2.87
C GLU A 110 3.78 -2.27 -2.56
N PHE A 111 4.61 -1.79 -3.50
CA PHE A 111 6.05 -1.64 -3.26
C PHE A 111 6.39 -0.55 -2.24
N ILE A 112 5.62 0.55 -2.20
CA ILE A 112 5.76 1.58 -1.16
C ILE A 112 5.40 0.99 0.21
N ALA A 113 4.34 0.19 0.29
CA ALA A 113 3.94 -0.50 1.52
C ALA A 113 5.01 -1.50 1.98
N ALA A 114 5.59 -2.27 1.05
CA ALA A 114 6.73 -3.14 1.32
C ALA A 114 7.91 -2.36 1.93
N LYS A 115 8.23 -1.19 1.36
CA LYS A 115 9.29 -0.31 1.87
C LYS A 115 8.98 0.28 3.23
N ALA A 116 7.74 0.71 3.47
CA ALA A 116 7.31 1.16 4.78
C ALA A 116 7.45 0.06 5.84
N LEU A 117 7.01 -1.17 5.53
CA LEU A 117 7.15 -2.33 6.41
C LEU A 117 8.63 -2.61 6.71
N TRP A 118 9.48 -2.65 5.68
CA TRP A 118 10.91 -2.87 5.82
C TRP A 118 11.59 -1.84 6.73
N GLN A 119 11.35 -0.55 6.50
CA GLN A 119 11.92 0.54 7.29
C GLN A 119 11.52 0.51 8.77
N ASN A 120 10.37 -0.11 9.06
CA ASN A 120 9.88 -0.30 10.42
C ASN A 120 10.24 -1.69 11.00
N GLY A 121 11.14 -2.43 10.34
CA GLY A 121 11.70 -3.69 10.85
C GLY A 121 10.91 -4.95 10.48
N HIS A 122 9.87 -4.83 9.65
CA HIS A 122 9.06 -5.95 9.19
C HIS A 122 9.65 -6.57 7.91
N THR A 123 10.45 -7.61 8.09
CA THR A 123 11.21 -8.29 7.00
C THR A 123 10.60 -9.63 6.59
N GLU A 124 9.52 -10.04 7.26
CA GLU A 124 8.77 -11.26 7.03
C GLU A 124 7.85 -11.20 5.81
N PHE A 125 7.51 -9.99 5.34
CA PHE A 125 6.65 -9.76 4.19
C PHE A 125 7.45 -9.87 2.89
N LEU A 126 7.06 -10.83 2.05
CA LEU A 126 7.67 -11.15 0.77
C LEU A 126 6.68 -10.83 -0.35
N PRO A 127 7.16 -10.55 -1.58
CA PRO A 127 6.26 -10.32 -2.70
C PRO A 127 5.42 -11.58 -2.95
N TRP A 128 4.15 -11.39 -3.30
CA TRP A 128 3.33 -12.53 -3.68
C TRP A 128 3.77 -13.11 -5.03
N PRO A 129 4.13 -14.41 -5.12
CA PRO A 129 4.85 -14.95 -6.28
C PRO A 129 4.00 -15.29 -7.51
N PHE A 130 2.69 -15.01 -7.50
CA PHE A 130 1.77 -15.36 -8.59
C PHE A 130 0.81 -14.24 -8.97
N ASP A 131 0.61 -14.01 -10.27
CA ASP A 131 -0.35 -13.02 -10.76
C ASP A 131 -1.77 -13.58 -11.01
N GLY A 132 -1.94 -14.90 -10.89
CA GLY A 132 -3.05 -15.64 -11.51
C GLY A 132 -4.19 -16.12 -10.61
N ILE A 133 -4.47 -15.50 -9.45
CA ILE A 133 -5.61 -15.92 -8.59
C ILE A 133 -6.66 -14.82 -8.47
N ALA A 134 -7.94 -15.22 -8.41
CA ALA A 134 -9.08 -14.30 -8.34
C ALA A 134 -9.09 -13.40 -7.08
N LEU A 135 -8.37 -13.80 -6.02
CA LEU A 135 -8.19 -13.05 -4.77
C LEU A 135 -6.72 -13.15 -4.36
N LYS A 136 -5.85 -12.36 -5.02
CA LYS A 136 -4.41 -12.29 -4.75
C LYS A 136 -4.16 -11.38 -3.54
N PRO A 137 -3.58 -11.90 -2.44
CA PRO A 137 -2.98 -11.05 -1.41
C PRO A 137 -1.72 -10.36 -1.97
N ASP A 138 -1.39 -9.19 -1.43
CA ASP A 138 -0.20 -8.45 -1.87
C ASP A 138 1.10 -9.08 -1.35
N PHE A 139 1.05 -9.72 -0.17
CA PHE A 139 2.23 -10.26 0.48
C PHE A 139 2.06 -11.72 0.90
N ALA A 140 3.10 -12.51 0.63
CA ALA A 140 3.34 -13.77 1.31
C ALA A 140 4.11 -13.52 2.61
N ILE A 141 3.87 -14.34 3.64
CA ILE A 141 4.54 -14.19 4.94
C ILE A 141 5.51 -15.34 5.15
N ARG A 142 6.78 -15.01 5.41
CA ARG A 142 7.86 -15.98 5.62
C ARG A 142 7.51 -16.92 6.77
N GLY A 143 7.62 -18.23 6.53
CA GLY A 143 7.28 -19.27 7.51
C GLY A 143 5.78 -19.54 7.68
N ARG A 144 4.91 -18.79 6.97
CA ARG A 144 3.46 -19.01 6.94
C ARG A 144 2.95 -19.49 5.58
N CYS A 145 3.76 -19.28 4.54
CA CYS A 145 3.57 -19.83 3.19
C CYS A 145 4.64 -20.87 2.86
N PRO A 146 4.34 -21.85 2.00
CA PRO A 146 5.29 -22.89 1.60
C PRO A 146 6.46 -22.30 0.80
N ALA A 147 7.65 -22.86 0.96
CA ALA A 147 8.82 -22.54 0.11
C ALA A 147 8.84 -23.33 -1.21
N VAL A 148 7.77 -24.06 -1.54
CA VAL A 148 7.77 -25.15 -2.54
C VAL A 148 7.93 -24.59 -3.95
N PRO A 149 9.08 -24.84 -4.62
CA PRO A 149 9.24 -24.49 -6.02
C PRO A 149 8.31 -25.35 -6.89
N GLY A 150 7.60 -24.73 -7.83
CA GLY A 150 6.76 -25.43 -8.81
C GLY A 150 5.32 -25.73 -8.39
N ALA A 151 4.88 -25.27 -7.21
CA ALA A 151 3.46 -25.23 -6.90
C ALA A 151 2.75 -24.26 -7.86
N ASP A 152 1.56 -24.63 -8.35
CA ASP A 152 0.70 -23.65 -9.00
C ASP A 152 0.12 -22.66 -7.97
N ALA A 153 -0.44 -21.57 -8.45
CA ALA A 153 -0.88 -20.46 -7.61
C ALA A 153 -1.99 -20.88 -6.61
N GLY A 154 -2.85 -21.83 -6.97
CA GLY A 154 -3.91 -22.34 -6.12
C GLY A 154 -3.35 -23.20 -4.98
N ALA A 155 -2.50 -24.15 -5.31
CA ALA A 155 -1.83 -25.00 -4.33
C ALA A 155 -0.97 -24.18 -3.34
N PHE A 156 -0.25 -23.17 -3.84
CA PHE A 156 0.50 -22.26 -2.97
C PHE A 156 -0.41 -21.50 -2.01
N TYR A 157 -1.49 -20.90 -2.54
CA TYR A 157 -2.46 -20.18 -1.73
C TYR A 157 -3.09 -21.07 -0.66
N ASP A 158 -3.52 -22.28 -1.01
CA ASP A 158 -4.17 -23.22 -0.09
C ASP A 158 -3.26 -23.60 1.08
N LEU A 159 -1.96 -23.75 0.82
CA LEU A 159 -0.95 -24.06 1.83
C LEU A 159 -0.53 -22.86 2.70
N CYS A 160 -0.75 -21.63 2.26
CA CYS A 160 -0.53 -20.46 3.12
C CYS A 160 -1.50 -20.46 4.30
N THR A 161 -0.97 -20.30 5.51
CA THR A 161 -1.77 -20.22 6.75
C THR A 161 -2.09 -18.78 7.15
N GLU A 162 -1.26 -17.84 6.71
CA GLU A 162 -1.39 -16.41 6.93
C GLU A 162 -1.06 -15.67 5.63
N VAL A 163 -1.81 -14.60 5.35
CA VAL A 163 -1.61 -13.72 4.20
C VAL A 163 -1.66 -12.27 4.65
N ALA A 164 -1.06 -11.36 3.88
CA ALA A 164 -1.23 -9.94 4.11
C ALA A 164 -1.59 -9.18 2.83
N ASP A 165 -2.34 -8.10 3.04
CA ASP A 165 -2.98 -7.39 1.95
C ASP A 165 -3.12 -5.90 2.29
N THR A 166 -2.93 -5.06 1.29
CA THR A 166 -2.95 -3.61 1.38
C THR A 166 -4.34 -3.09 1.08
N LEU A 167 -4.68 -1.97 1.72
CA LEU A 167 -5.85 -1.19 1.39
C LEU A 167 -5.50 0.29 1.44
N LYS A 168 -5.76 0.99 0.34
CA LYS A 168 -5.74 2.45 0.32
C LYS A 168 -7.06 2.99 0.87
N VAL A 169 -6.97 3.90 1.84
CA VAL A 169 -8.11 4.55 2.48
C VAL A 169 -8.05 6.06 2.27
N GLY A 170 -8.78 6.55 1.26
CA GLY A 170 -8.85 7.97 0.91
C GLY A 170 -10.27 8.52 0.90
N GLY A 171 -10.38 9.86 0.85
CA GLY A 171 -11.65 10.55 0.55
C GLY A 171 -12.65 10.69 1.70
N THR A 172 -12.28 10.37 2.94
CA THR A 172 -13.17 10.61 4.09
C THR A 172 -13.11 12.06 4.56
N LYS A 173 -14.22 12.56 5.09
CA LYS A 173 -14.36 13.98 5.49
C LYS A 173 -14.04 14.23 6.96
N THR A 174 -14.18 13.22 7.82
CA THR A 174 -13.93 13.33 9.26
C THR A 174 -13.08 12.18 9.77
N THR A 175 -12.44 12.39 10.92
CA THR A 175 -11.70 11.35 11.66
C THR A 175 -12.56 10.14 12.00
N ALA A 176 -13.83 10.35 12.35
CA ALA A 176 -14.76 9.27 12.66
C ALA A 176 -15.08 8.44 11.40
N ASP A 177 -15.33 9.11 10.27
CA ASP A 177 -15.52 8.43 8.98
C ASP A 177 -14.28 7.66 8.55
N LEU A 178 -13.08 8.21 8.80
CA LEU A 178 -11.82 7.52 8.56
C LEU A 178 -11.71 6.24 9.40
N VAL A 179 -11.98 6.31 10.71
CA VAL A 179 -11.97 5.12 11.59
C VAL A 179 -12.95 4.06 11.11
N ASN A 180 -14.16 4.46 10.69
CA ASN A 180 -15.15 3.55 10.11
C ASN A 180 -14.67 2.92 8.79
N SER A 181 -14.03 3.71 7.93
CA SER A 181 -13.50 3.24 6.64
C SER A 181 -12.33 2.27 6.82
N LEU A 182 -11.40 2.57 7.74
CA LEU A 182 -10.31 1.68 8.13
C LEU A 182 -10.84 0.35 8.68
N TYR A 183 -11.83 0.40 9.57
CA TYR A 183 -12.49 -0.78 10.10
C TYR A 183 -13.24 -1.60 9.03
N SER A 184 -13.97 -0.93 8.14
CA SER A 184 -14.62 -1.57 6.98
C SER A 184 -13.58 -2.27 6.09
N GLY A 185 -12.41 -1.65 5.89
CA GLY A 185 -11.28 -2.25 5.23
C GLY A 185 -10.81 -3.56 5.84
N ILE A 186 -10.60 -3.58 7.16
CA ILE A 186 -10.20 -4.78 7.91
C ILE A 186 -11.24 -5.89 7.74
N THR A 187 -12.51 -5.58 7.96
CA THR A 187 -13.59 -6.58 7.83
C THR A 187 -13.75 -7.09 6.40
N GLY A 188 -13.57 -6.22 5.40
CA GLY A 188 -13.54 -6.59 3.99
C GLY A 188 -12.43 -7.60 3.67
N LYS A 189 -11.20 -7.38 4.16
CA LYS A 189 -10.09 -8.33 3.96
C LYS A 189 -10.31 -9.66 4.70
N LEU A 190 -10.85 -9.63 5.91
CA LEU A 190 -11.25 -10.86 6.62
C LEU A 190 -12.36 -11.63 5.87
N GLY A 191 -13.29 -10.91 5.23
CA GLY A 191 -14.31 -11.50 4.36
C GLY A 191 -13.72 -12.10 3.07
N ALA A 192 -12.73 -11.44 2.47
CA ALA A 192 -12.05 -11.90 1.26
C ALA A 192 -11.25 -13.19 1.47
N TYR A 193 -10.70 -13.41 2.67
CA TYR A 193 -9.84 -14.56 2.98
C TYR A 193 -10.42 -15.46 4.07
N PRO A 194 -11.60 -16.09 3.86
CA PRO A 194 -12.40 -16.73 4.92
C PRO A 194 -11.69 -17.87 5.66
N THR A 195 -10.71 -18.51 5.03
CA THR A 195 -9.98 -19.66 5.58
C THR A 195 -8.58 -19.32 6.10
N LYS A 196 -8.18 -18.04 6.04
CA LYS A 196 -6.82 -17.60 6.38
C LYS A 196 -6.79 -16.75 7.64
N HIS A 197 -5.61 -16.75 8.29
CA HIS A 197 -5.20 -15.65 9.15
C HIS A 197 -4.75 -14.47 8.27
N VAL A 198 -5.02 -13.25 8.72
CA VAL A 198 -4.87 -12.04 7.91
C VAL A 198 -4.15 -10.97 8.69
N SER A 199 -3.10 -10.42 8.08
CA SER A 199 -2.46 -9.17 8.47
C SER A 199 -2.86 -8.09 7.46
N VAL A 200 -3.27 -6.91 7.92
CA VAL A 200 -3.83 -5.85 7.04
C VAL A 200 -2.94 -4.62 7.06
N PHE A 201 -2.55 -4.10 5.88
CA PHE A 201 -1.86 -2.83 5.75
C PHE A 201 -2.81 -1.75 5.25
N LEU A 202 -3.01 -0.69 6.02
CA LEU A 202 -3.92 0.41 5.74
C LEU A 202 -3.13 1.68 5.38
N ASP A 203 -3.13 2.09 4.11
CA ASP A 203 -2.55 3.36 3.66
C ASP A 203 -3.59 4.48 3.82
N ALA A 204 -3.42 5.33 4.84
CA ALA A 204 -4.24 6.50 5.09
C ALA A 204 -3.56 7.82 4.68
N CYS A 205 -2.38 7.76 4.04
CA CYS A 205 -1.57 8.94 3.73
C CYS A 205 -2.34 9.96 2.89
N ASP A 206 -3.12 9.49 1.93
CA ASP A 206 -3.84 10.37 1.00
C ASP A 206 -5.23 10.77 1.55
N ASN A 207 -5.47 10.70 2.86
CA ASN A 207 -6.79 11.03 3.40
C ASN A 207 -6.91 12.51 3.78
N PRO A 208 -7.79 13.29 3.11
CA PRO A 208 -7.85 14.75 3.28
C PRO A 208 -8.28 15.21 4.68
N CYS A 209 -8.95 14.36 5.48
CA CYS A 209 -9.33 14.73 6.84
C CYS A 209 -8.14 14.76 7.81
N LEU A 210 -6.97 14.24 7.41
CA LEU A 210 -5.73 14.27 8.19
C LEU A 210 -4.91 15.55 7.96
N TYR A 211 -5.46 16.51 7.22
CA TYR A 211 -4.79 17.73 6.80
C TYR A 211 -5.61 18.98 7.12
N ASN A 212 -4.92 20.07 7.42
CA ASN A 212 -5.45 21.42 7.45
C ASN A 212 -4.75 22.25 6.36
N GLY A 213 -5.39 22.37 5.19
CA GLY A 213 -4.70 22.80 3.97
C GLY A 213 -3.60 21.81 3.59
N ALA A 214 -2.39 22.30 3.35
CA ALA A 214 -1.24 21.45 3.01
C ALA A 214 -0.58 20.81 4.24
N VAL A 215 -0.93 21.25 5.45
CA VAL A 215 -0.25 20.84 6.68
C VAL A 215 -0.92 19.59 7.26
N VAL A 216 -0.12 18.60 7.61
CA VAL A 216 -0.56 17.42 8.37
C VAL A 216 -1.11 17.86 9.72
N ASN A 217 -2.36 17.50 10.03
CA ASN A 217 -3.05 17.91 11.25
C ASN A 217 -3.95 16.80 11.79
N PHE A 218 -3.38 15.86 12.53
CA PHE A 218 -4.12 14.79 13.18
C PHE A 218 -3.40 14.30 14.45
N ASN A 219 -4.14 13.62 15.32
CA ASN A 219 -3.56 12.93 16.48
C ASN A 219 -3.50 11.43 16.21
N ARG A 220 -2.29 10.94 15.91
CA ARG A 220 -2.04 9.52 15.57
C ARG A 220 -2.44 8.56 16.69
N ALA A 221 -2.08 8.88 17.92
CA ALA A 221 -2.39 8.05 19.09
C ALA A 221 -3.90 7.92 19.28
N ASN A 222 -4.65 9.02 19.16
CA ASN A 222 -6.11 9.00 19.27
C ASN A 222 -6.77 8.22 18.13
N LEU A 223 -6.27 8.32 16.90
CA LEU A 223 -6.75 7.53 15.76
C LEU A 223 -6.53 6.04 15.97
N CYS A 224 -5.31 5.64 16.36
CA CYS A 224 -4.97 4.25 16.64
C CYS A 224 -5.79 3.70 17.81
N ALA A 225 -5.93 4.46 18.90
CA ALA A 225 -6.75 4.08 20.05
C ALA A 225 -8.23 3.90 19.67
N SER A 226 -8.77 4.82 18.86
CA SER A 226 -10.16 4.75 18.38
C SER A 226 -10.38 3.55 17.47
N LEU A 227 -9.46 3.27 16.55
CA LEU A 227 -9.54 2.09 15.69
C LEU A 227 -9.42 0.79 16.49
N THR A 228 -8.47 0.71 17.43
CA THR A 228 -8.31 -0.45 18.33
C THR A 228 -9.58 -0.69 19.15
N ALA A 229 -10.14 0.35 19.75
CA ALA A 229 -11.39 0.26 20.51
C ALA A 229 -12.54 -0.24 19.61
N LYS A 230 -12.65 0.29 18.39
CA LYS A 230 -13.66 -0.12 17.42
C LYS A 230 -13.50 -1.60 17.02
N ILE A 231 -12.26 -2.06 16.76
CA ILE A 231 -11.98 -3.48 16.48
C ILE A 231 -12.40 -4.35 17.67
N ALA A 232 -12.00 -3.99 18.88
CA ALA A 232 -12.31 -4.77 20.10
C ALA A 232 -13.83 -4.87 20.36
N GLN A 233 -14.56 -3.79 20.10
CA GLN A 233 -16.00 -3.70 20.37
C GLN A 233 -16.84 -4.32 19.26
N GLU A 234 -16.51 -4.06 18.00
CA GLU A 234 -17.41 -4.36 16.87
C GLU A 234 -16.99 -5.55 16.02
N LEU A 235 -15.70 -5.94 16.01
CA LEU A 235 -15.27 -7.09 15.20
C LEU A 235 -15.90 -8.37 15.75
N ASN A 236 -16.60 -9.11 14.87
CA ASN A 236 -17.19 -10.40 15.16
C ASN A 236 -16.17 -11.27 15.93
N PRO A 237 -16.51 -11.74 17.16
CA PRO A 237 -15.63 -12.57 17.97
C PRO A 237 -15.08 -13.81 17.26
N GLU A 238 -15.81 -14.36 16.30
CA GLU A 238 -15.37 -15.52 15.49
C GLU A 238 -14.30 -15.15 14.45
N LEU A 239 -14.32 -13.92 13.95
CA LEU A 239 -13.32 -13.42 12.98
C LEU A 239 -12.07 -12.90 13.67
N ARG A 240 -12.18 -12.45 14.93
CA ARG A 240 -11.11 -11.81 15.67
C ARG A 240 -9.82 -12.64 15.82
N PRO A 241 -9.86 -13.96 16.07
CA PRO A 241 -8.64 -14.79 16.10
C PRO A 241 -7.91 -14.85 14.76
N ARG A 242 -8.61 -14.58 13.65
CA ARG A 242 -8.03 -14.57 12.31
C ARG A 242 -7.27 -13.29 12.00
N LEU A 243 -7.57 -12.18 12.67
CA LEU A 243 -6.82 -10.93 12.51
C LEU A 243 -5.52 -10.99 13.33
N ILE A 244 -4.37 -11.00 12.66
CA ILE A 244 -3.05 -11.16 13.30
C ILE A 244 -2.40 -9.82 13.60
N SER A 245 -2.47 -8.88 12.66
CA SER A 245 -1.92 -7.55 12.81
C SER A 245 -2.63 -6.55 11.92
N VAL A 246 -2.68 -5.28 12.35
CA VAL A 246 -3.10 -4.17 11.51
C VAL A 246 -1.99 -3.14 11.51
N PHE A 247 -1.52 -2.76 10.33
CA PHE A 247 -0.56 -1.69 10.13
C PHE A 247 -1.28 -0.49 9.56
N VAL A 248 -1.01 0.70 10.08
CA VAL A 248 -1.58 1.96 9.56
C VAL A 248 -0.44 2.88 9.17
N LEU A 249 -0.35 3.19 7.88
CA LEU A 249 0.60 4.17 7.35
C LEU A 249 -0.07 5.54 7.30
N PHE A 250 0.58 6.53 7.91
CA PHE A 250 0.06 7.88 8.05
C PHE A 250 0.75 8.90 7.11
N PRO A 251 0.16 10.09 6.91
CA PRO A 251 0.75 11.18 6.12
C PRO A 251 2.19 11.58 6.43
N ASP A 252 2.63 11.34 7.66
CA ASP A 252 4.00 11.61 8.13
C ASP A 252 4.92 10.39 8.00
N TRP A 253 4.51 9.40 7.20
CA TRP A 253 5.24 8.19 6.83
C TRP A 253 5.58 7.26 7.98
N ARG A 254 4.96 7.50 9.14
CA ARG A 254 5.06 6.58 10.27
C ARG A 254 4.07 5.45 10.10
N LEU A 255 4.57 4.25 10.34
CA LEU A 255 3.79 3.03 10.38
C LEU A 255 3.49 2.71 11.85
N GLU A 256 2.21 2.58 12.18
CA GLU A 256 1.80 2.09 13.50
C GLU A 256 1.27 0.67 13.36
N GLN A 257 1.82 -0.24 14.17
CA GLN A 257 1.29 -1.59 14.28
C GLN A 257 0.31 -1.66 15.45
N LEU A 258 -0.91 -2.12 15.17
CA LEU A 258 -1.90 -2.49 16.17
C LEU A 258 -1.82 -4.02 16.34
N PRO A 259 -1.30 -4.50 17.48
CA PRO A 259 -1.07 -5.93 17.69
C PRO A 259 -2.32 -6.67 18.18
N ALA A 260 -2.39 -7.97 17.90
CA ALA A 260 -3.60 -8.75 18.15
C ALA A 260 -4.01 -8.96 19.61
N ASN A 261 -3.10 -8.73 20.54
CA ASN A 261 -3.40 -8.72 21.96
C ASN A 261 -4.22 -7.48 22.38
N SER A 262 -4.21 -6.39 21.61
CA SER A 262 -4.89 -5.15 21.96
C SER A 262 -6.41 -5.17 21.73
N TRP A 263 -6.94 -6.20 21.07
CA TRP A 263 -8.38 -6.34 20.80
C TRP A 263 -9.03 -7.56 21.46
N ARG A 264 -8.29 -8.26 22.33
CA ARG A 264 -8.80 -9.43 23.07
C ARG A 264 -9.52 -9.03 24.34
#